data_AF-A0A955QJA3-F1
#
_entry.id   AF-A0A955QJA3-F1
#
_cell.length_a   1.000
_cell.length_b   1.000
_cell.length_c   1.000
_cell.angle_alpha   90.00
_cell.angle_beta   90.00
_cell.angle_gamma   90.00
#
_symmetry.space_group_name_H-M   'P 1'
#
loop_
_entity.id
_entity.type
_entity.pdbx_description
1 polymer ?
#
loop_
_entity_poly.entity_id
_entity_poly.type
_entity_poly.pdbx_seq_one_letter_code
_entity_poly.pdbx_strand_id
1 'polypeptide(L)'
;EARFFHFATQNIPFLDLQTEKEHLAQLALNTPPPPFENTPQGPTLKLPENFPSRNTDFWQTLYQRRTRRSYVPHSIPKQTFSKILQWTWGRTRTLTDPILGPYILKTSPSGGARHPIDVYPIVLRVKGVAPGIYQYLVGQHGLHVIQKGNFAKQAVQFLGEQPWVEQAAVVFIMVGDVSRIMWK
;
A
#
# COMPACT_ATOMS: atom_id res chain seq x y z
N GLU A 1 -7.87 8.03 25.61
CA GLU A 1 -8.27 7.85 24.19
C GLU A 1 -8.45 6.37 23.79
N ALA A 2 -7.45 5.49 23.95
CA ALA A 2 -7.56 4.08 23.54
C ALA A 2 -8.79 3.31 24.11
N ARG A 3 -9.12 3.52 25.39
CA ARG A 3 -10.30 2.89 26.02
C ARG A 3 -11.62 3.32 25.37
N PHE A 4 -11.76 4.61 25.05
CA PHE A 4 -12.97 5.11 24.39
C PHE A 4 -13.12 4.48 23.01
N PHE A 5 -12.05 4.48 22.21
CA PHE A 5 -12.05 3.86 20.89
C PHE A 5 -12.43 2.36 20.95
N HIS A 6 -11.92 1.62 21.94
CA HIS A 6 -12.25 0.21 22.13
C HIS A 6 -13.76 -0.01 22.32
N PHE A 7 -14.38 0.72 23.25
CA PHE A 7 -15.81 0.53 23.54
C PHE A 7 -16.72 1.15 22.47
N ALA A 8 -16.32 2.25 21.85
CA ALA A 8 -17.10 2.94 20.82
C ALA A 8 -17.16 2.17 19.49
N THR A 9 -16.23 1.23 19.25
CA THR A 9 -16.18 0.43 18.01
C THR A 9 -16.69 -1.00 18.20
N GLN A 10 -17.17 -1.33 19.40
CA GLN A 10 -17.76 -2.64 19.72
C GLN A 10 -19.28 -2.63 19.52
N ASN A 11 -19.84 -3.82 19.32
CA ASN A 11 -21.29 -4.07 19.33
C ASN A 11 -22.10 -3.27 18.29
N ILE A 12 -21.52 -3.06 17.10
CA ILE A 12 -22.26 -2.49 15.97
C ILE A 12 -23.32 -3.51 15.53
N PRO A 13 -24.62 -3.15 15.51
CA PRO A 13 -25.68 -4.06 15.06
C PRO A 13 -25.41 -4.51 13.62
N PHE A 14 -25.49 -5.82 13.37
CA PHE A 14 -25.42 -6.34 12.02
C PHE A 14 -26.75 -6.11 11.32
N LEU A 15 -26.73 -5.38 10.20
CA LEU A 15 -27.89 -5.25 9.31
C LEU A 15 -28.00 -6.49 8.43
N ASP A 16 -29.21 -6.87 8.02
CA ASP A 16 -29.34 -7.87 6.97
C ASP A 16 -28.77 -7.32 5.65
N LEU A 17 -28.37 -8.24 4.76
CA LEU A 17 -27.69 -7.90 3.51
C LEU A 17 -28.51 -7.00 2.58
N GLN A 18 -29.84 -7.07 2.62
CA GLN A 18 -30.68 -6.27 1.75
C GLN A 18 -30.71 -4.82 2.25
N THR A 19 -30.96 -4.63 3.54
CA THR A 19 -30.94 -3.31 4.20
C THR A 19 -29.57 -2.64 4.06
N GLU A 20 -28.48 -3.39 4.23
CA GLU A 20 -27.13 -2.85 4.06
C GLU A 20 -26.88 -2.36 2.62
N LYS A 21 -27.31 -3.11 1.60
CA LYS A 21 -27.16 -2.71 0.20
C LYS A 21 -27.95 -1.45 -0.14
N GLU A 22 -29.19 -1.37 0.31
CA GLU A 22 -30.04 -0.19 0.11
C GLU A 22 -29.44 1.04 0.78
N HIS A 23 -28.96 0.89 2.02
CA HIS A 23 -28.30 1.97 2.74
C HIS A 23 -27.02 2.43 2.02
N LEU A 24 -26.15 1.49 1.60
CA LEU A 24 -24.94 1.80 0.85
C LEU A 24 -25.23 2.48 -0.49
N ALA A 25 -26.31 2.11 -1.18
CA ALA A 25 -26.71 2.77 -2.41
C ALA A 25 -27.10 4.23 -2.17
N GLN A 26 -27.87 4.50 -1.11
CA GLN A 26 -28.23 5.87 -0.73
C GLN A 26 -27.00 6.70 -0.31
N LEU A 27 -26.08 6.09 0.45
CA LEU A 27 -24.82 6.75 0.81
C LEU A 27 -23.98 7.08 -0.43
N ALA A 28 -23.82 6.14 -1.36
CA ALA A 28 -23.03 6.36 -2.56
C ALA A 28 -23.57 7.47 -3.46
N LEU A 29 -24.89 7.73 -3.45
CA LEU A 29 -25.50 8.86 -4.16
C LEU A 29 -25.19 10.20 -3.49
N ASN A 30 -25.23 10.26 -2.16
CA ASN A 30 -25.07 11.51 -1.40
C ASN A 30 -23.61 11.84 -1.10
N THR A 31 -22.78 10.83 -0.91
CA THR A 31 -21.35 10.91 -0.55
C THR A 31 -20.60 9.80 -1.28
N PRO A 32 -20.30 10.00 -2.58
CA PRO A 32 -19.69 8.95 -3.38
C PRO A 32 -18.33 8.53 -2.80
N PRO A 33 -17.96 7.24 -2.91
CA PRO A 33 -16.70 6.74 -2.41
C PRO A 33 -15.52 7.50 -3.04
N PRO A 34 -14.53 7.93 -2.25
CA PRO A 34 -13.33 8.56 -2.79
C PRO A 34 -12.59 7.63 -3.78
N PRO A 35 -11.76 8.15 -4.68
CA PRO A 35 -10.93 7.32 -5.55
C PRO A 35 -10.01 6.39 -4.74
N PHE A 36 -9.83 5.16 -5.23
CA PHE A 36 -8.91 4.16 -4.66
C PHE A 36 -7.50 4.22 -5.31
N GLU A 37 -7.33 5.05 -6.33
CA GLU A 37 -6.06 5.31 -7.01
C GLU A 37 -5.69 6.80 -6.88
N ASN A 38 -4.40 7.06 -6.66
CA ASN A 38 -3.87 8.41 -6.62
C ASN A 38 -3.52 8.91 -8.01
N THR A 39 -3.83 10.17 -8.28
CA THR A 39 -3.40 10.88 -9.49
C THR A 39 -2.00 11.45 -9.29
N PRO A 40 -1.03 11.16 -10.17
CA PRO A 40 0.31 11.75 -10.06
C PRO A 40 0.28 13.26 -10.28
N GLN A 41 0.99 14.00 -9.43
CA GLN A 41 1.15 15.45 -9.55
C GLN A 41 2.53 15.83 -10.09
N GLY A 42 3.09 15.03 -11.02
CA GLY A 42 4.42 15.27 -11.56
C GLY A 42 5.06 14.05 -12.22
N PRO A 43 6.39 14.04 -12.37
CA PRO A 43 7.11 12.97 -13.06
C PRO A 43 6.83 11.60 -12.48
N THR A 44 6.68 10.61 -13.36
CA THR A 44 6.48 9.22 -12.98
C THR A 44 7.53 8.30 -13.59
N LEU A 45 7.75 7.16 -12.92
CA LEU A 45 8.63 6.09 -13.35
C LEU A 45 7.86 4.78 -13.39
N LYS A 46 7.78 4.15 -14.57
CA LYS A 46 7.14 2.83 -14.70
C LYS A 46 8.02 1.72 -14.12
N LEU A 47 7.39 0.78 -13.43
CA LEU A 47 8.04 -0.41 -12.88
C LEU A 47 7.81 -1.63 -13.80
N PRO A 48 8.72 -2.63 -13.79
CA PRO A 48 8.56 -3.82 -14.62
C PRO A 48 7.41 -4.71 -14.12
N GLU A 49 6.47 -5.11 -14.98
CA GLU A 49 5.32 -5.93 -14.56
C GLU A 49 5.53 -7.43 -14.85
N ASN A 50 6.53 -7.78 -15.65
CA ASN A 50 6.80 -9.15 -16.08
C ASN A 50 7.62 -9.90 -15.05
N PHE A 51 6.92 -10.60 -14.17
CA PHE A 51 7.54 -11.42 -13.14
C PHE A 51 7.51 -12.90 -13.55
N PRO A 52 8.67 -13.57 -13.71
CA PRO A 52 8.66 -15.02 -13.91
C PRO A 52 7.98 -15.68 -12.71
N SER A 53 7.13 -16.67 -12.98
CA SER A 53 6.56 -17.52 -11.94
C SER A 53 7.71 -18.15 -11.16
N ARG A 54 7.68 -17.98 -9.83
CA ARG A 54 8.53 -18.75 -8.94
C ARG A 54 7.64 -19.67 -8.15
N ASN A 55 7.84 -20.97 -8.33
CA ASN A 55 7.27 -21.99 -7.46
C ASN A 55 8.08 -21.98 -6.15
N THR A 56 7.84 -20.99 -5.29
CA THR A 56 8.25 -21.09 -3.89
C THR A 56 7.09 -21.68 -3.12
N ASP A 57 7.34 -22.73 -2.34
CA ASP A 57 6.32 -23.33 -1.50
C ASP A 57 5.85 -22.34 -0.41
N PHE A 58 4.53 -22.24 -0.26
CA PHE A 58 3.90 -21.30 0.67
C PHE A 58 4.24 -21.66 2.13
N TRP A 59 4.13 -22.94 2.48
CA TRP A 59 4.37 -23.42 3.84
C TRP A 59 5.83 -23.23 4.25
N GLN A 60 6.76 -23.53 3.33
CA GLN A 60 8.17 -23.28 3.52
C GLN A 60 8.48 -21.79 3.73
N THR A 61 7.82 -20.91 2.96
CA THR A 61 7.98 -19.44 3.11
C THR A 61 7.56 -18.98 4.50
N LEU A 62 6.41 -19.46 5.01
CA LEU A 62 5.94 -19.13 6.36
C LEU A 62 6.91 -19.65 7.43
N TYR A 63 7.38 -20.89 7.30
CA TYR A 63 8.30 -21.51 8.25
C TYR A 63 9.65 -20.77 8.32
N GLN A 64 10.16 -20.31 7.18
CA GLN A 64 11.46 -19.63 7.08
C GLN A 64 11.43 -18.13 7.40
N ARG A 65 10.24 -17.50 7.44
CA ARG A 65 10.11 -16.05 7.65
C ARG A 65 10.81 -15.60 8.93
N ARG A 66 11.70 -14.61 8.83
CA ARG A 66 12.36 -13.95 9.97
C ARG A 66 12.38 -12.43 9.75
N THR A 67 12.29 -11.67 10.83
CA THR A 67 12.58 -10.24 10.80
C THR A 67 14.09 -10.05 10.81
N ARG A 68 14.65 -9.55 9.71
CA ARG A 68 16.09 -9.27 9.58
C ARG A 68 16.32 -7.77 9.58
N ARG A 69 17.35 -7.34 10.30
CA ARG A 69 17.78 -5.94 10.43
C ARG A 69 19.25 -5.73 10.05
N SER A 70 19.85 -6.75 9.44
CA SER A 70 21.18 -6.67 8.82
C SER A 70 20.98 -6.69 7.31
N TYR A 71 21.54 -5.71 6.64
CA TYR A 71 21.35 -5.47 5.21
C TYR A 71 22.70 -5.53 4.49
N VAL A 72 22.67 -5.97 3.24
CA VAL A 72 23.84 -5.88 2.38
C VAL A 72 24.02 -4.43 1.90
N PRO A 73 25.26 -3.95 1.73
CA PRO A 73 25.52 -2.58 1.28
C PRO A 73 25.16 -2.36 -0.20
N HIS A 74 24.89 -3.43 -0.96
CA HIS A 74 24.62 -3.37 -2.39
C HIS A 74 23.17 -2.98 -2.73
N SER A 75 22.98 -2.30 -3.86
CA SER A 75 21.66 -1.96 -4.40
C SER A 75 20.88 -3.20 -4.82
N ILE A 76 19.59 -3.24 -4.49
CA ILE A 76 18.70 -4.30 -4.96
C ILE A 76 18.33 -4.09 -6.45
N PRO A 77 18.05 -5.17 -7.21
CA PRO A 77 17.54 -5.05 -8.58
C PRO A 77 16.18 -4.34 -8.63
N LYS A 78 15.96 -3.53 -9.67
CA LYS A 78 14.66 -2.87 -9.94
C LYS A 78 13.51 -3.88 -10.00
N GLN A 79 13.74 -5.06 -10.60
CA GLN A 79 12.73 -6.12 -10.65
C GLN A 79 12.35 -6.63 -9.26
N THR A 80 13.30 -6.76 -8.33
CA THR A 80 13.01 -7.20 -6.95
C THR A 80 12.16 -6.17 -6.22
N PHE A 81 12.54 -4.89 -6.33
CA PHE A 81 11.78 -3.79 -5.74
C PHE A 81 10.34 -3.73 -6.27
N SER A 82 10.18 -3.83 -7.58
CA SER A 82 8.88 -3.85 -8.24
C SER A 82 8.03 -5.07 -7.88
N LYS A 83 8.62 -6.26 -7.74
CA LYS A 83 7.93 -7.45 -7.22
C LYS A 83 7.36 -7.21 -5.82
N ILE A 84 8.15 -6.63 -4.92
CA ILE A 84 7.70 -6.33 -3.54
C ILE A 84 6.48 -5.42 -3.58
N LEU A 85 6.53 -4.35 -4.38
CA LEU A 85 5.41 -3.42 -4.55
C LEU A 85 4.17 -4.13 -5.14
N GLN A 86 4.34 -4.91 -6.20
CA GLN A 86 3.23 -5.61 -6.85
C GLN A 86 2.53 -6.57 -5.89
N TRP A 87 3.29 -7.45 -5.23
CA TRP A 87 2.71 -8.54 -4.44
C TRP A 87 2.23 -8.11 -3.05
N THR A 88 2.62 -6.91 -2.59
CA THR A 88 2.18 -6.38 -1.29
C THR A 88 1.04 -5.39 -1.42
N TRP A 89 1.12 -4.46 -2.40
CA TRP A 89 0.17 -3.35 -2.54
C TRP A 89 -0.36 -3.14 -3.96
N GLY A 90 0.11 -3.92 -4.93
CA GLY A 90 -0.30 -3.83 -6.33
C GLY A 90 -1.67 -4.43 -6.59
N ARG A 91 -2.30 -3.93 -7.65
CA ARG A 91 -3.57 -4.43 -8.16
C ARG A 91 -3.38 -5.79 -8.82
N THR A 92 -4.21 -6.76 -8.44
CA THR A 92 -4.28 -8.08 -9.09
C THR A 92 -5.43 -8.15 -10.09
N ARG A 93 -6.53 -7.44 -9.84
CA ARG A 93 -7.71 -7.40 -10.72
C ARG A 93 -8.48 -6.09 -10.55
N THR A 94 -9.22 -5.70 -11.57
CA THR A 94 -10.27 -4.66 -11.50
C THR A 94 -11.62 -5.32 -11.67
N LEU A 95 -12.59 -4.93 -10.86
CA LEU A 95 -14.00 -5.33 -10.97
C LEU A 95 -14.87 -4.07 -10.93
N THR A 96 -16.14 -4.23 -11.27
CA THR A 96 -17.13 -3.15 -11.22
C THR A 96 -18.32 -3.62 -10.41
N ASP A 97 -18.66 -2.87 -9.38
CA ASP A 97 -19.91 -3.02 -8.64
C ASP A 97 -21.02 -2.20 -9.31
N PRO A 98 -22.25 -2.71 -9.43
CA PRO A 98 -23.36 -1.97 -10.05
C PRO A 98 -23.72 -0.65 -9.34
N ILE A 99 -23.45 -0.55 -8.04
CA ILE A 99 -23.81 0.60 -7.20
C ILE A 99 -22.57 1.48 -6.96
N LEU A 100 -21.46 0.87 -6.54
CA LEU A 100 -20.25 1.60 -6.11
C LEU A 100 -19.27 1.90 -7.25
N GLY A 101 -19.52 1.36 -8.45
CA GLY A 101 -18.64 1.53 -9.60
C GLY A 101 -17.36 0.69 -9.52
N PRO A 102 -16.28 1.11 -10.19
CA PRO A 102 -15.06 0.31 -10.28
C PRO A 102 -14.36 0.19 -8.91
N TYR A 103 -13.71 -0.95 -8.69
CA TYR A 103 -12.81 -1.17 -7.56
C TYR A 103 -11.70 -2.14 -7.93
N ILE A 104 -10.64 -2.16 -7.12
CA ILE A 104 -9.48 -3.03 -7.33
C ILE A 104 -9.44 -4.14 -6.30
N LEU A 105 -8.86 -5.26 -6.70
CA LEU A 105 -8.43 -6.33 -5.79
C LEU A 105 -6.91 -6.28 -5.64
N LYS A 106 -6.45 -6.64 -4.45
CA LYS A 106 -5.04 -6.84 -4.11
C LYS A 106 -4.86 -8.24 -3.54
N THR A 107 -3.62 -8.64 -3.31
CA THR A 107 -3.29 -9.86 -2.55
C THR A 107 -3.73 -9.76 -1.08
N SER A 108 -3.80 -8.55 -0.54
CA SER A 108 -4.29 -8.26 0.81
C SER A 108 -5.79 -7.92 0.76
N PRO A 109 -6.61 -8.50 1.66
CA PRO A 109 -8.03 -8.14 1.77
C PRO A 109 -8.18 -6.72 2.35
N SER A 110 -9.29 -6.07 2.04
CA SER A 110 -9.66 -4.77 2.61
C SER A 110 -11.18 -4.66 2.70
N GLY A 111 -11.68 -4.16 3.83
CA GLY A 111 -13.12 -4.00 4.05
C GLY A 111 -13.76 -3.16 2.94
N GLY A 112 -14.75 -3.71 2.25
CA GLY A 112 -15.42 -3.06 1.11
C GLY A 112 -14.50 -2.77 -0.08
N ALA A 113 -13.37 -3.47 -0.22
CA ALA A 113 -12.37 -3.26 -1.28
C ALA A 113 -11.84 -1.81 -1.37
N ARG A 114 -11.83 -1.09 -0.24
CA ARG A 114 -11.52 0.36 -0.21
C ARG A 114 -10.04 0.69 -0.22
N HIS A 115 -9.19 -0.23 0.24
CA HIS A 115 -7.73 -0.11 0.23
C HIS A 115 -7.23 1.28 0.71
N PRO A 116 -7.47 1.65 1.98
CA PRO A 116 -7.14 2.98 2.51
C PRO A 116 -5.64 3.26 2.62
N ILE A 117 -4.79 2.25 2.41
CA ILE A 117 -3.34 2.38 2.59
C ILE A 117 -2.68 2.78 1.27
N ASP A 118 -2.04 3.94 1.30
CA ASP A 118 -1.06 4.39 0.32
C ASP A 118 0.36 4.12 0.80
N VAL A 119 1.28 3.96 -0.14
CA VAL A 119 2.66 3.55 0.15
C VAL A 119 3.63 4.53 -0.44
N TYR A 120 4.57 4.95 0.41
CA TYR A 120 5.58 5.92 0.11
C TYR A 120 6.97 5.32 0.30
N PRO A 121 7.58 4.75 -0.74
CA PRO A 121 8.93 4.21 -0.66
C PRO A 121 9.96 5.35 -0.52
N ILE A 122 10.75 5.30 0.56
CA ILE A 122 12.02 6.00 0.68
C ILE A 122 13.08 5.11 0.05
N VAL A 123 13.46 5.41 -1.19
CA VAL A 123 14.44 4.66 -1.96
C VAL A 123 15.85 5.16 -1.60
N LEU A 124 16.70 4.25 -1.13
CA LEU A 124 18.09 4.55 -0.80
C LEU A 124 19.04 3.91 -1.84
N ARG A 125 18.84 2.63 -2.14
CA ARG A 125 19.72 1.84 -3.02
C ARG A 125 18.95 0.83 -3.87
N VAL A 126 18.33 1.31 -4.96
CA VAL A 126 17.67 0.47 -5.98
C VAL A 126 18.28 0.78 -7.34
N LYS A 127 18.69 -0.25 -8.08
CA LYS A 127 19.28 -0.04 -9.42
C LYS A 127 18.26 0.64 -10.35
N GLY A 128 18.65 1.70 -11.05
CA GLY A 128 17.78 2.39 -12.02
C GLY A 128 16.62 3.19 -11.41
N VAL A 129 16.65 3.44 -10.10
CA VAL A 129 15.73 4.37 -9.41
C VAL A 129 16.60 5.30 -8.56
N ALA A 130 16.49 6.61 -8.77
CA ALA A 130 17.30 7.57 -8.02
C ALA A 130 16.93 7.55 -6.53
N PRO A 131 17.85 7.83 -5.60
CA PRO A 131 17.50 8.00 -4.20
C PRO A 131 16.45 9.12 -4.02
N GLY A 132 15.46 8.89 -3.16
CA GLY A 132 14.38 9.85 -2.94
C GLY A 132 13.15 9.26 -2.26
N ILE A 133 12.16 10.10 -2.04
CA ILE A 133 10.81 9.73 -1.58
C ILE A 133 9.89 9.68 -2.78
N TYR A 134 9.14 8.59 -2.87
CA TYR A 134 8.21 8.32 -3.96
C TYR A 134 6.83 8.00 -3.40
N GLN A 135 5.78 8.18 -4.21
CA GLN A 135 4.46 7.59 -3.99
C GLN A 135 4.28 6.42 -4.96
N TYR A 136 3.85 5.27 -4.46
CA TYR A 136 3.49 4.14 -5.32
C TYR A 136 2.11 4.37 -5.95
N LEU A 137 2.05 4.33 -7.27
CA LEU A 137 0.84 4.50 -8.06
C LEU A 137 0.34 3.12 -8.50
N VAL A 138 -0.70 2.65 -7.82
CA VAL A 138 -1.25 1.29 -8.04
C VAL A 138 -1.78 1.12 -9.46
N GLY A 139 -2.50 2.11 -9.99
CA GLY A 139 -3.17 2.02 -11.30
C GLY A 139 -2.25 1.79 -12.49
N GLN A 140 -1.05 2.38 -12.45
CA GLN A 140 -0.05 2.30 -13.52
C GLN A 140 1.17 1.45 -13.18
N HIS A 141 1.15 0.74 -12.04
CA HIS A 141 2.31 0.04 -11.48
C HIS A 141 3.60 0.88 -11.61
N GLY A 142 3.63 2.02 -10.93
CA GLY A 142 4.69 3.01 -11.09
C GLY A 142 4.97 3.82 -9.84
N LEU A 143 5.94 4.71 -9.93
CA LEU A 143 6.31 5.65 -8.87
C LEU A 143 6.06 7.08 -9.34
N HIS A 144 5.41 7.89 -8.52
CA HIS A 144 5.47 9.34 -8.62
C HIS A 144 6.62 9.87 -7.75
N VAL A 145 7.43 10.78 -8.27
CA VAL A 145 8.54 11.38 -7.52
C VAL A 145 8.01 12.51 -6.65
N ILE A 146 8.13 12.37 -5.33
CA ILE A 146 7.80 13.46 -4.39
C ILE A 146 9.03 14.33 -4.20
N GLN A 147 10.15 13.72 -3.84
CA GLN A 147 11.39 14.45 -3.58
C GLN A 147 12.60 13.58 -3.88
N LYS A 148 13.52 14.08 -4.69
CA LYS A 148 14.82 13.43 -4.93
C LYS A 148 15.79 13.80 -3.81
N GLY A 149 16.69 12.88 -3.46
CA GLY A 149 17.72 13.13 -2.45
C GLY A 149 18.06 11.90 -1.65
N ASN A 150 19.12 11.99 -0.85
CA ASN A 150 19.47 10.95 0.10
C ASN A 150 18.71 11.20 1.42
N PHE A 151 17.78 10.31 1.76
CA PHE A 151 16.96 10.39 2.96
C PHE A 151 17.34 9.34 4.02
N ALA A 152 18.54 8.76 3.95
CA ALA A 152 18.93 7.67 4.85
C ALA A 152 18.91 8.10 6.33
N LYS A 153 19.43 9.31 6.63
CA LYS A 153 19.41 9.86 7.99
C LYS A 153 18.01 10.22 8.46
N GLN A 154 17.20 10.83 7.60
CA GLN A 154 15.79 11.16 7.90
C GLN A 154 14.97 9.89 8.16
N ALA A 155 15.24 8.80 7.43
CA ALA A 155 14.58 7.52 7.67
C ALA A 155 14.87 6.97 9.07
N VAL A 156 16.10 7.13 9.59
CA VAL A 156 16.43 6.77 10.98
C VAL A 156 15.59 7.58 11.97
N GLN A 157 15.46 8.88 11.75
CA GLN A 157 14.65 9.76 12.59
C GLN A 157 13.16 9.37 12.56
N PHE A 158 12.60 9.11 11.37
CA PHE A 158 11.20 8.69 11.21
C PHE A 158 10.89 7.35 11.89
N LEU A 159 11.89 6.49 12.08
CA LEU A 159 11.74 5.18 12.70
C LEU A 159 12.23 5.14 14.16
N GLY A 160 12.30 6.29 14.82
CA GLY A 160 12.61 6.39 16.25
C GLY A 160 14.07 6.05 16.56
N GLU A 161 14.99 6.63 15.82
CA GLU A 161 16.44 6.50 16.01
C GLU A 161 16.97 5.06 15.88
N GLN A 162 16.35 4.26 15.01
CA GLN A 162 16.78 2.89 14.72
C GLN A 162 17.91 2.86 13.67
N PRO A 163 19.18 2.62 14.07
CA PRO A 163 20.33 2.84 13.18
C PRO A 163 20.40 1.87 11.99
N TRP A 164 19.84 0.66 12.12
CA TRP A 164 19.84 -0.32 11.03
C TRP A 164 19.04 0.14 9.80
N VAL A 165 18.13 1.09 9.96
CA VAL A 165 17.29 1.62 8.87
C VAL A 165 18.11 2.32 7.81
N GLU A 166 19.19 3.00 8.20
CA GLU A 166 20.11 3.69 7.28
C GLU A 166 20.72 2.72 6.25
N GLN A 167 20.90 1.46 6.67
CA GLN A 167 21.45 0.40 5.84
C GLN A 167 20.40 -0.29 4.97
N ALA A 168 19.11 0.05 5.06
CA ALA A 168 18.10 -0.53 4.19
C ALA A 168 18.32 -0.11 2.72
N ALA A 169 17.85 -0.93 1.78
CA ALA A 169 17.80 -0.53 0.37
C ALA A 169 16.62 0.40 0.08
N VAL A 170 15.49 0.15 0.76
CA VAL A 170 14.25 0.92 0.69
C VAL A 170 13.54 0.82 2.03
N VAL A 171 12.88 1.90 2.46
CA VAL A 171 11.95 1.92 3.59
C VAL A 171 10.56 2.23 3.05
N PHE A 172 9.53 1.47 3.44
CA PHE A 172 8.16 1.70 2.99
C PHE A 172 7.35 2.36 4.11
N ILE A 173 6.87 3.58 3.86
CA ILE A 173 5.94 4.27 4.76
C ILE A 173 4.52 4.00 4.28
N MET A 174 3.68 3.47 5.17
CA MET A 174 2.26 3.23 4.91
C MET A 174 1.44 4.36 5.52
N VAL A 175 0.64 5.02 4.70
CA VAL A 175 -0.20 6.16 5.10
C VAL A 175 -1.65 5.77 4.90
N GLY A 176 -2.47 5.92 5.94
CA GLY A 176 -3.90 5.63 5.88
C GLY A 176 -4.70 6.87 5.49
N ASP A 177 -5.36 6.82 4.33
CA ASP A 177 -6.40 7.76 3.95
C ASP A 177 -7.74 7.27 4.52
N VAL A 178 -8.09 7.83 5.67
CA VAL A 178 -9.29 7.46 6.42
C VAL A 178 -10.57 7.83 5.65
N SER A 179 -10.52 8.83 4.76
CA SER A 179 -11.69 9.23 3.96
C SER A 179 -12.18 8.09 3.06
N ARG A 180 -11.29 7.22 2.58
CA ARG A 180 -11.65 6.07 1.72
C ARG A 180 -12.52 5.03 2.41
N ILE A 181 -12.55 5.02 3.74
CA ILE A 181 -13.40 4.12 4.55
C ILE A 181 -14.52 4.85 5.28
N MET A 182 -14.34 6.11 5.67
CA MET A 182 -15.32 6.88 6.46
C MET A 182 -16.51 7.43 5.68
N TRP A 183 -16.52 7.29 4.35
CA TRP A 183 -17.70 7.67 3.55
C TRP A 183 -18.91 6.75 3.82
N LYS A 184 -18.68 5.59 4.45
CA LYS A 184 -19.70 4.61 4.83
C LYS A 184 -19.67 4.28 6.32
#